data_AF-A0A813S8I5-F1
#
_entry.id   AF-A0A813S8I5-F1
#
_cell.length_a   1.000
_cell.length_b   1.000
_cell.length_c   1.000
_cell.angle_alpha   90.00
_cell.angle_beta   90.00
_cell.angle_gamma   90.00
#
_symmetry.space_group_name_H-M   'P 1'
#
loop_
_entity.id
_entity.type
_entity.pdbx_description
1 polymer ?
#
loop_
_entity_poly.entity_id
_entity_poly.type
_entity_poly.pdbx_seq_one_letter_code
_entity_poly.pdbx_strand_id
1 'polypeptide(L)'
;MVIDTLAGIIAALKCIHVHDTCGVNNLHRMPGIIAEITSIIVASIGDRSGYLSHLTDSCLSGGNPRSNSTQSAYQAAALGMTLDMAIVGALVAGIVLPLLIFAYKSQDFDDDSCGPIAQTSTKF
;
A
#
# COMPACT_ATOMS: atom_id res chain seq x y z
N MET A 1 -14.55 26.16 -8.20
CA MET A 1 -14.94 24.95 -7.44
C MET A 1 -13.90 23.83 -7.60
N VAL A 2 -13.75 23.18 -8.76
CA VAL A 2 -12.78 22.07 -8.91
C VAL A 2 -11.33 22.50 -8.68
N ILE A 3 -10.92 23.67 -9.19
CA ILE A 3 -9.55 24.19 -9.03
C ILE A 3 -9.27 24.63 -7.59
N ASP A 4 -10.24 25.24 -6.91
CA ASP A 4 -10.10 25.66 -5.51
C ASP A 4 -10.04 24.47 -4.57
N THR A 5 -10.82 23.42 -4.83
CA THR A 5 -10.74 22.14 -4.12
C THR A 5 -9.38 21.47 -4.33
N LEU A 6 -8.85 21.49 -5.56
CA LEU A 6 -7.51 20.95 -5.86
C LEU A 6 -6.40 21.74 -5.14
N ALA A 7 -6.47 23.07 -5.14
CA ALA A 7 -5.54 23.92 -4.42
C ALA A 7 -5.60 23.71 -2.89
N GLY A 8 -6.81 23.55 -2.34
CA GLY A 8 -7.02 23.22 -0.93
C GLY A 8 -6.45 21.86 -0.55
N ILE A 9 -6.62 20.84 -1.41
CA ILE A 9 -6.03 19.52 -1.21
C ILE A 9 -4.50 19.60 -1.25
N ILE A 10 -3.91 20.31 -2.21
CA ILE A 10 -2.45 20.46 -2.30
C ILE A 10 -1.89 21.19 -1.06
N ALA A 11 -2.59 22.20 -0.56
CA ALA A 11 -2.21 22.90 0.66
C ALA A 11 -2.29 21.96 1.89
N ALA A 12 -3.32 21.14 2.00
CA ALA A 12 -3.45 20.15 3.06
C ALA A 12 -2.37 19.07 3.00
N LEU A 13 -2.04 18.57 1.80
CA LEU A 13 -0.97 17.58 1.59
C LEU A 13 0.41 18.12 1.99
N LYS A 14 0.68 19.42 1.81
CA LYS A 14 1.93 20.05 2.27
C LYS A 14 2.06 20.12 3.79
N CYS A 15 0.93 20.09 4.51
CA CYS A 15 0.92 20.12 5.97
C CYS A 15 1.09 18.73 6.60
N ILE A 16 1.07 17.67 5.79
CA ILE A 16 1.26 16.29 6.26
C ILE A 16 2.77 16.01 6.30
N HIS A 17 3.37 16.17 7.48
CA HIS A 17 4.79 15.93 7.73
C HIS A 17 5.07 14.43 7.93
N VAL A 18 4.85 13.61 6.90
CA VAL A 18 5.12 12.16 6.94
C VAL A 18 6.58 11.90 6.61
N HIS A 19 7.34 11.43 7.61
CA HIS A 19 8.72 11.02 7.43
C HIS A 19 8.77 9.59 6.86
N ASP A 20 9.24 9.45 5.62
CA ASP A 20 9.40 8.15 4.94
C ASP A 20 10.89 7.78 4.85
N THR A 21 11.41 7.19 5.93
CA THR A 21 12.83 6.86 6.11
C THR A 21 13.41 6.00 4.98
N CYS A 22 12.62 5.06 4.43
CA CYS A 22 13.09 4.12 3.40
C CYS A 22 12.43 4.35 2.03
N GLY A 23 11.65 5.43 1.87
CA GLY A 23 10.90 5.67 0.63
C GLY A 23 9.87 4.58 0.32
N VAL A 24 9.29 3.92 1.34
CA VAL A 24 8.36 2.78 1.13
C VAL A 24 7.10 3.21 0.39
N ASN A 25 6.71 4.48 0.48
CA ASN A 25 5.59 5.00 -0.29
C ASN A 25 5.89 5.00 -1.80
N ASN A 26 7.12 5.37 -2.18
CA ASN A 26 7.57 5.38 -3.57
C ASN A 26 7.84 3.97 -4.11
N LEU A 27 8.36 3.05 -3.29
CA LEU A 27 8.76 1.72 -3.77
C LEU A 27 7.65 0.66 -3.68
N HIS A 28 6.75 0.74 -2.70
CA HIS A 28 5.72 -0.27 -2.49
C HIS A 28 4.32 0.25 -2.81
N ARG A 29 3.92 1.40 -2.24
CA ARG A 29 2.54 1.90 -2.37
C ARG A 29 2.23 2.37 -3.78
N MET A 30 3.01 3.29 -4.32
CA MET A 30 2.75 3.84 -5.67
C MET A 30 2.83 2.76 -6.76
N PRO A 31 3.85 1.88 -6.80
CA PRO A 31 3.89 0.78 -7.76
C PRO A 31 2.74 -0.21 -7.57
N GLY A 32 2.35 -0.50 -6.33
CA GLY A 32 1.20 -1.37 -6.02
C GLY A 32 -0.12 -0.81 -6.56
N ILE A 33 -0.39 0.48 -6.36
CA ILE A 33 -1.60 1.15 -6.87
C ILE A 33 -1.61 1.12 -8.40
N ILE A 34 -0.47 1.41 -9.05
CA ILE A 34 -0.36 1.36 -10.51
C ILE A 34 -0.60 -0.07 -11.03
N ALA A 35 -0.01 -1.07 -10.37
CA ALA A 35 -0.19 -2.47 -10.73
C ALA A 35 -1.65 -2.90 -10.62
N GLU A 36 -2.36 -2.48 -9.57
CA GLU A 36 -3.76 -2.84 -9.40
C GLU A 36 -4.70 -2.12 -10.37
N ILE A 37 -4.45 -0.83 -10.66
CA ILE A 37 -5.18 -0.12 -11.74
C ILE A 37 -4.97 -0.82 -13.09
N THR A 38 -3.73 -1.22 -13.38
CA THR A 38 -3.41 -1.97 -14.59
C THR A 38 -4.14 -3.32 -14.61
N SER A 39 -4.22 -4.00 -13.47
CA SER A 39 -5.00 -5.22 -13.31
C SER A 39 -6.47 -5.00 -13.67
N ILE A 40 -7.10 -3.91 -13.17
CA ILE A 40 -8.52 -3.60 -13.43
C ILE A 40 -8.77 -3.44 -14.94
N ILE A 41 -7.84 -2.77 -15.64
CA ILE A 41 -7.90 -2.60 -17.09
C ILE A 41 -7.80 -3.96 -17.78
N VAL A 42 -6.80 -4.77 -17.42
CA VAL A 42 -6.59 -6.10 -18.01
C VAL A 42 -7.79 -7.02 -17.76
N ALA A 43 -8.37 -7.01 -16.57
CA ALA A 43 -9.58 -7.76 -16.24
C ALA A 43 -10.80 -7.33 -17.05
N SER A 44 -10.85 -6.05 -17.48
CA SER A 44 -11.95 -5.52 -18.28
C SER A 44 -11.87 -5.95 -19.75
N ILE A 45 -10.66 -6.11 -20.29
CA ILE A 45 -10.44 -6.43 -21.71
C ILE A 45 -10.08 -7.90 -21.97
N GLY A 46 -9.79 -8.67 -20.92
CA GLY A 46 -9.27 -10.03 -21.05
C GLY A 46 -10.23 -10.97 -21.80
N ASP A 47 -9.75 -11.55 -22.89
CA ASP A 47 -10.49 -12.58 -23.61
C ASP A 47 -10.24 -13.96 -22.99
N ARG A 48 -11.31 -14.74 -22.84
CA ARG A 48 -11.26 -16.08 -22.23
C ARG A 48 -11.03 -17.18 -23.26
N SER A 49 -11.32 -16.92 -24.54
CA SER A 49 -11.22 -17.93 -25.62
C SER A 49 -9.80 -18.49 -25.77
N GLY A 50 -8.79 -17.63 -25.70
CA GLY A 50 -7.38 -18.02 -25.82
C GLY A 50 -6.90 -18.99 -24.72
N TYR A 51 -7.47 -18.93 -23.52
CA TYR A 51 -7.10 -19.79 -22.40
C TYR A 51 -8.01 -21.02 -22.30
N LEU A 52 -9.33 -20.86 -22.45
CA LEU A 52 -10.31 -21.96 -22.37
C LEU A 52 -10.05 -23.09 -23.38
N SER A 53 -9.46 -22.79 -24.53
CA SER A 53 -9.12 -23.78 -25.56
C SER A 53 -8.11 -24.85 -25.11
N HIS A 54 -7.36 -24.62 -24.03
CA HIS A 54 -6.30 -25.52 -23.55
C HIS A 54 -6.57 -26.10 -22.15
N LEU A 55 -7.74 -25.84 -21.58
CA LEU A 55 -8.14 -26.37 -20.27
C LEU A 55 -9.16 -27.50 -20.47
N THR A 56 -8.75 -28.72 -20.17
CA THR A 56 -9.66 -29.83 -19.94
C THR A 56 -10.58 -29.49 -18.78
N ASP A 57 -11.88 -29.81 -18.91
CA ASP A 57 -12.97 -29.48 -17.98
C ASP A 57 -12.65 -29.79 -16.50
N SER A 58 -11.73 -30.71 -16.22
CA SER A 58 -11.23 -31.06 -14.87
C SER A 58 -10.56 -29.89 -14.12
N CYS A 59 -9.95 -28.93 -14.83
CA CYS A 59 -9.30 -27.77 -14.20
C CYS A 59 -10.28 -26.63 -13.88
N LEU A 60 -11.49 -26.65 -14.47
CA LEU A 60 -12.52 -25.63 -14.31
C LEU A 60 -13.63 -26.03 -13.33
N SER A 61 -13.34 -26.96 -12.41
CA SER A 61 -14.19 -27.23 -11.24
C SER A 61 -14.23 -26.07 -10.21
N GLY A 62 -13.87 -24.84 -10.63
CA GLY A 62 -13.65 -23.65 -9.80
C GLY A 62 -14.69 -22.52 -9.93
N GLY A 63 -15.83 -22.76 -10.61
CA GLY A 63 -17.01 -21.87 -10.56
C GLY A 63 -17.49 -21.32 -11.91
N ASN A 64 -18.72 -20.79 -11.89
CA ASN A 64 -19.43 -20.27 -13.06
C ASN A 64 -18.60 -19.18 -13.79
N PRO A 65 -18.53 -19.16 -15.14
CA PRO A 65 -17.82 -18.11 -15.87
C PRO A 65 -18.29 -16.73 -15.44
N ARG A 66 -17.35 -15.89 -15.01
CA ARG A 66 -17.60 -14.49 -14.68
C ARG A 66 -17.49 -13.65 -15.95
N SER A 67 -18.30 -12.61 -16.06
CA SER A 67 -18.10 -11.62 -17.13
C SER A 67 -16.87 -10.75 -16.82
N ASN A 68 -16.30 -10.13 -17.85
CA ASN A 68 -15.15 -9.23 -17.68
C ASN A 68 -15.48 -8.03 -16.78
N SER A 69 -16.70 -7.49 -16.90
CA SER A 69 -17.16 -6.39 -16.04
C SER A 69 -17.28 -6.81 -14.58
N THR A 70 -17.74 -8.04 -14.31
CA THR A 70 -17.76 -8.56 -12.94
C THR A 70 -16.35 -8.76 -12.40
N GLN A 71 -15.42 -9.26 -13.22
CA GLN A 71 -14.04 -9.49 -12.80
C GLN A 71 -13.31 -8.19 -12.47
N SER A 72 -13.46 -7.16 -13.30
CA SER A 72 -12.84 -5.85 -13.05
C SER A 72 -13.48 -5.13 -11.87
N ALA A 73 -14.80 -5.29 -11.65
CA ALA A 73 -15.47 -4.76 -10.46
C ALA A 73 -14.91 -5.37 -9.17
N TYR A 74 -14.61 -6.68 -9.14
CA TYR A 74 -13.97 -7.30 -7.97
C TYR A 74 -12.57 -6.74 -7.70
N GLN A 75 -11.79 -6.46 -8.74
CA GLN A 75 -10.47 -5.85 -8.54
C GLN A 75 -10.55 -4.39 -8.09
N ALA A 76 -11.51 -3.63 -8.61
CA ALA A 76 -11.76 -2.27 -8.11
C ALA A 76 -12.20 -2.27 -6.64
N ALA A 77 -13.04 -3.23 -6.25
CA ALA A 77 -13.44 -3.41 -4.86
C ALA A 77 -12.26 -3.84 -3.97
N ALA A 78 -11.38 -4.72 -4.46
CA ALA A 78 -10.18 -5.15 -3.75
C ALA A 78 -9.22 -3.98 -3.48
N LEU A 79 -8.98 -3.12 -4.47
CA LEU A 79 -8.18 -1.90 -4.30
C LEU A 79 -8.76 -0.99 -3.21
N GLY A 80 -10.07 -0.75 -3.24
CA GLY A 80 -10.76 0.08 -2.26
C GLY A 80 -10.64 -0.47 -0.83
N MET A 81 -10.91 -1.77 -0.65
CA MET A 81 -10.82 -2.43 0.66
C MET A 81 -9.39 -2.45 1.20
N THR A 82 -8.40 -2.62 0.32
CA THR A 82 -6.98 -2.64 0.72
C THR A 82 -6.53 -1.27 1.22
N LEU A 83 -6.93 -0.19 0.54
CA LEU A 83 -6.63 1.17 0.97
C LEU A 83 -7.33 1.51 2.30
N ASP A 84 -8.59 1.13 2.46
CA ASP A 84 -9.34 1.34 3.69
C ASP A 84 -8.66 0.65 4.89
N MET A 85 -8.37 -0.64 4.76
CA MET A 85 -7.68 -1.41 5.81
C MET A 85 -6.29 -0.85 6.12
N ALA A 86 -5.54 -0.41 5.11
CA ALA A 86 -4.24 0.19 5.31
C ALA A 86 -4.31 1.51 6.09
N ILE A 87 -5.30 2.38 5.80
CA ILE A 87 -5.47 3.67 6.48
C ILE A 87 -5.93 3.46 7.91
N VAL A 88 -6.99 2.67 8.12
CA VAL A 88 -7.55 2.40 9.45
C VAL A 88 -6.50 1.69 10.33
N GLY A 89 -5.84 0.66 9.79
CA GLY A 89 -4.79 -0.06 10.50
C GLY A 89 -3.60 0.81 10.86
N ALA A 90 -3.13 1.66 9.93
CA ALA A 90 -2.02 2.58 10.21
C ALA A 90 -2.38 3.64 11.25
N LEU A 91 -3.61 4.16 11.23
CA LEU A 91 -4.08 5.13 12.23
C LEU A 91 -4.14 4.50 13.62
N VAL A 92 -4.74 3.30 13.73
CA VAL A 92 -4.82 2.56 14.99
C VAL A 92 -3.41 2.24 15.51
N ALA A 93 -2.53 1.68 14.67
CA ALA A 93 -1.15 1.37 15.06
C ALA A 93 -0.39 2.63 15.47
N GLY A 94 -0.54 3.74 14.74
CA GLY A 94 0.09 5.02 15.04
C GLY A 94 -0.36 5.64 16.36
N ILE A 95 -1.60 5.39 16.80
CA ILE A 95 -2.11 5.82 18.11
C ILE A 95 -1.67 4.86 19.22
N VAL A 96 -1.65 3.55 18.96
CA VAL A 96 -1.34 2.52 19.97
C VAL A 96 0.14 2.51 20.33
N LEU A 97 1.06 2.61 19.36
CA LEU A 97 2.51 2.55 19.61
C LEU A 97 2.99 3.56 20.67
N PRO A 98 2.60 4.85 20.62
CA PRO A 98 2.98 5.83 21.64
C PRO A 98 2.40 5.57 23.04
N LEU A 99 1.26 4.88 23.14
CA LEU A 99 0.60 4.58 24.42
C LEU A 99 1.23 3.38 25.15
N LEU A 100 1.94 2.51 24.43
CA LEU A 100 2.58 1.32 24.98
C LEU A 100 3.94 1.62 25.64
N ILE A 101 4.10 2.71 26.40
CA ILE A 101 5.22 3.04 27.33
C ILE A 101 6.67 2.93 26.77
N PHE A 102 6.88 2.45 25.54
CA PHE A 102 8.14 2.45 24.80
C PHE A 102 8.42 3.89 24.34
N ALA A 103 8.83 4.70 25.31
CA ALA A 103 9.14 6.10 25.14
C ALA A 103 10.18 6.28 24.03
N TYR A 104 9.79 7.08 23.05
CA TYR A 104 10.59 7.64 21.97
C TYR A 104 11.93 8.18 22.49
N LYS A 105 13.04 7.65 21.94
CA LYS A 105 14.39 8.18 22.15
C LYS A 105 14.73 9.05 20.94
N SER A 106 15.00 10.33 21.17
CA SER A 106 15.27 11.35 20.14
C SER A 106 16.69 11.25 19.56
N GLN A 107 17.09 10.04 19.18
CA GLN A 107 18.34 9.75 18.51
C GLN A 107 18.00 9.00 17.23
N ASP A 108 17.44 9.75 16.28
CA ASP A 108 17.09 9.21 14.98
C ASP A 108 18.39 8.86 14.24
N PHE A 109 18.59 7.58 13.95
CA PHE A 109 19.71 7.01 13.18
C PHE A 109 21.06 6.86 13.91
N ASP A 110 21.08 6.88 15.25
CA ASP A 110 22.29 6.56 16.03
C ASP A 110 22.28 5.10 16.51
N ASP A 111 23.23 4.29 16.03
CA ASP A 111 23.39 2.89 16.43
C ASP A 111 24.03 2.74 17.84
N ASP A 112 24.52 3.84 18.42
CA ASP A 112 25.33 3.89 19.65
C ASP A 112 24.56 3.53 20.95
N SER A 113 23.26 3.21 20.86
CA SER A 113 22.40 2.99 22.02
C SER A 113 21.92 1.54 22.24
N CYS A 114 22.31 0.60 21.38
CA CYS A 114 21.87 -0.80 21.47
C CYS A 114 22.97 -1.71 22.06
N GLY A 115 23.17 -1.65 23.39
CA GLY A 115 23.92 -2.66 24.16
C GLY A 115 24.98 -2.10 25.13
N PRO A 116 25.45 -2.88 26.13
CA PRO A 116 26.48 -2.44 27.09
C PRO A 116 27.90 -2.28 26.50
N ILE A 117 28.02 -2.19 25.18
CA ILE A 117 29.28 -2.15 24.42
C ILE A 117 29.10 -1.25 23.19
N ALA A 118 29.30 0.06 23.33
CA ALA A 118 29.69 0.96 22.21
C ALA A 118 29.92 2.40 22.68
N GLN A 119 30.95 2.64 23.49
CA GLN A 119 31.59 3.97 23.59
C GLN A 119 33.11 3.76 23.57
N THR A 120 33.64 3.14 22.51
CA THR A 120 35.07 3.23 22.19
C THR A 120 35.30 3.11 20.68
N SER A 121 35.09 4.21 19.95
CA SER A 121 35.84 4.47 18.72
C SER A 121 35.73 5.94 18.33
N THR A 122 36.72 6.68 18.82
CA THR A 122 37.45 7.76 18.15
C THR A 122 36.73 8.58 17.09
N LYS A 123 36.48 9.85 17.45
CA LYS A 123 36.55 10.98 16.53
C LYS A 123 37.89 10.95 15.77
N PHE A 124 37.82 11.07 14.45
CA PHE A 124 38.90 11.59 13.61
C PHE A 124 38.33 12.75 12.78
#